data_AF-A0A1Q9S8N9-F1
#
_entry.id   AF-A0A1Q9S8N9-F1
#
_cell.length_a   1.000
_cell.length_b   1.000
_cell.length_c   1.000
_cell.angle_alpha   90.00
_cell.angle_beta   90.00
_cell.angle_gamma   90.00
#
_symmetry.space_group_name_H-M   'P 1'
#
loop_
_entity.id
_entity.type
_entity.pdbx_description
1 polymer ?
#
loop_
_entity_poly.entity_id
_entity_poly.type
_entity_poly.pdbx_seq_one_letter_code
_entity_poly.pdbx_strand_id
1 'polypeptide(L)'
;MIAYVQEPSKDVVDVRELFTLRICLGVTAASHVDMALGEGARDRGALADQIPGDPDHAGIGFVIDPITRAPIRFRAGWTADADINELVRRCTPGRHDDQADETDEAEVIDMPAPDQRDPGPGRDQGSDRRRTYYSDDEDDDEVGEESA
;
A
#
# COMPACT_ATOMS: atom_id res chain seq x y z
N MET A 1 -2.24 13.95 14.54
CA MET A 1 -2.40 12.86 13.56
C MET A 1 -1.74 13.30 12.27
N ILE A 2 -1.02 12.41 11.60
CA ILE A 2 -0.37 12.69 10.32
C ILE A 2 -0.73 11.55 9.37
N ALA A 3 -1.02 11.87 8.12
CA ALA A 3 -1.28 10.91 7.06
C ALA A 3 -0.39 11.25 5.86
N TYR A 4 0.13 10.21 5.21
CA TYR A 4 1.00 10.33 4.04
C TYR A 4 0.43 9.49 2.92
N VAL A 5 0.40 10.04 1.71
CA VAL A 5 -0.10 9.38 0.50
C VAL A 5 0.81 9.73 -0.67
N GLN A 6 1.10 8.76 -1.51
CA GLN A 6 1.92 8.97 -2.72
C GLN A 6 1.06 9.36 -3.92
N GLU A 7 -0.06 8.67 -4.10
CA GLU A 7 -0.99 8.93 -5.19
C GLU A 7 -2.33 9.40 -4.61
N PRO A 8 -2.60 10.71 -4.59
CA PRO A 8 -3.80 11.24 -4.00
C PRO A 8 -4.99 10.92 -4.91
N SER A 9 -5.74 9.87 -4.59
CA SER A 9 -7.03 9.57 -5.23
C SER A 9 -8.20 9.94 -4.31
N LYS A 10 -9.43 9.89 -4.84
CA LYS A 10 -10.64 10.15 -4.06
C LYS A 10 -10.90 9.04 -3.03
N ASP A 11 -10.51 7.80 -3.32
CA ASP A 11 -10.77 6.63 -2.48
C ASP A 11 -9.66 6.37 -1.45
N VAL A 12 -8.49 6.99 -1.61
CA VAL A 12 -7.34 6.77 -0.70
C VAL A 12 -7.40 7.69 0.52
N VAL A 13 -8.09 8.83 0.43
CA VAL A 13 -8.26 9.76 1.56
C VAL A 13 -9.72 10.22 1.64
N ASP A 14 -10.58 9.36 2.16
CA ASP A 14 -12.00 9.66 2.39
C ASP A 14 -12.21 10.82 3.39
N VAL A 15 -11.24 11.04 4.29
CA VAL A 15 -11.37 11.94 5.43
C VAL A 15 -10.56 13.23 5.26
N ARG A 16 -10.54 13.77 4.04
CA ARG A 16 -9.79 14.98 3.67
C ARG A 16 -10.13 16.21 4.50
N GLU A 17 -11.39 16.37 4.88
CA GLU A 17 -11.89 17.55 5.61
C GLU A 17 -11.40 17.65 7.05
N LEU A 18 -10.90 16.56 7.66
CA LEU A 18 -10.40 16.59 9.04
C LEU A 18 -8.96 17.10 9.17
N PHE A 19 -8.22 17.21 8.06
CA PHE A 19 -6.86 17.73 8.06
C PHE A 19 -6.85 19.24 7.79
N THR A 20 -6.52 20.03 8.80
CA THR A 20 -6.41 21.50 8.69
C THR A 20 -5.14 21.94 7.98
N LEU A 21 -4.07 21.15 8.07
CA LEU A 21 -2.82 21.36 7.36
C LEU A 21 -2.66 20.29 6.28
N ARG A 22 -2.50 20.73 5.03
CA ARG A 22 -2.30 19.85 3.88
C ARG A 22 -1.06 20.30 3.12
N ILE A 23 -0.20 19.34 2.82
CA ILE A 23 1.08 19.55 2.15
C ILE A 23 1.09 18.71 0.88
N CYS A 24 1.53 19.31 -0.22
CA CYS A 24 1.72 18.62 -1.50
C CYS A 24 3.15 18.84 -1.98
N LEU A 25 3.90 17.74 -2.10
CA LEU A 25 5.21 17.74 -2.74
C LEU A 25 5.06 17.67 -4.27
N GLY A 26 6.17 17.63 -5.00
CA GLY A 26 6.14 17.44 -6.46
C GLY A 26 5.25 16.26 -6.87
N VAL A 27 4.28 16.52 -7.75
CA VAL A 27 3.35 15.53 -8.31
C VAL A 27 3.44 15.54 -9.84
N THR A 28 2.94 14.49 -10.48
CA THR A 28 3.01 14.34 -11.94
C THR A 28 1.79 14.91 -12.68
N ALA A 29 0.66 15.08 -11.99
CA ALA A 29 -0.60 15.50 -12.59
C ALA A 29 -1.17 16.74 -11.91
N ALA A 30 -1.68 17.68 -12.71
CA ALA A 30 -2.36 18.89 -12.23
C ALA A 30 -3.52 18.57 -11.27
N SER A 31 -4.29 17.52 -11.55
CA SER A 31 -5.41 17.09 -10.72
C SER A 31 -4.97 16.63 -9.32
N HIS A 32 -3.74 16.10 -9.18
CA HIS A 32 -3.20 15.68 -7.87
C HIS A 32 -2.98 16.87 -6.93
N VAL A 33 -2.71 18.06 -7.47
CA VAL A 33 -2.56 19.29 -6.68
C VAL A 33 -3.85 19.64 -5.97
N ASP A 34 -4.96 19.74 -6.72
CA ASP A 34 -6.26 20.10 -6.17
C ASP A 34 -6.79 18.99 -5.24
N MET A 35 -6.43 17.74 -5.55
CA MET A 35 -6.72 16.60 -4.70
C MET A 35 -5.97 16.68 -3.35
N ALA A 36 -4.70 17.08 -3.32
CA ALA A 36 -3.94 17.17 -2.07
C ALA A 36 -4.23 18.45 -1.27
N LEU A 37 -4.31 19.61 -1.92
CA LEU A 37 -4.40 20.92 -1.29
C LEU A 37 -5.81 21.51 -1.22
N GLY A 38 -6.77 20.88 -1.90
CA GLY A 38 -8.15 21.34 -2.02
C GLY A 38 -8.44 22.01 -3.37
N GLU A 39 -9.71 22.11 -3.71
CA GLU A 39 -10.17 22.58 -5.01
C GLU A 39 -9.65 23.98 -5.37
N GLY A 40 -9.23 24.14 -6.63
CA GLY A 40 -8.67 25.38 -7.19
C GLY A 40 -7.34 25.81 -6.58
N ALA A 41 -6.63 24.94 -5.84
CA ALA A 41 -5.33 25.26 -5.28
C ALA A 41 -4.30 25.53 -6.37
N ARG A 42 -4.37 24.76 -7.47
CA ARG A 42 -3.49 24.95 -8.61
C ARG A 42 -3.71 26.31 -9.28
N ASP A 43 -4.97 26.69 -9.48
CA ASP A 43 -5.33 28.00 -10.06
C ASP A 43 -4.91 29.17 -9.18
N ARG A 44 -4.82 28.96 -7.86
CA ARG A 44 -4.27 29.94 -6.92
C ARG A 44 -2.74 30.05 -6.95
N GLY A 45 -2.05 29.20 -7.72
CA GLY A 45 -0.60 29.24 -7.91
C GLY A 45 0.18 28.13 -7.21
N ALA A 46 -0.48 27.09 -6.68
CA ALA A 46 0.20 25.91 -6.14
C ALA A 46 0.67 24.99 -7.29
N LEU A 47 1.75 25.35 -7.98
CA LEU A 47 2.22 24.62 -9.17
C LEU A 47 3.09 23.40 -8.79
N ALA A 48 2.54 22.51 -7.97
CA ALA A 48 3.26 21.31 -7.53
C ALA A 48 3.47 20.29 -8.67
N ASP A 49 2.62 20.32 -9.70
CA ASP A 49 2.76 19.51 -10.93
C ASP A 49 3.90 19.96 -11.85
N GLN A 50 4.41 21.18 -11.64
CA GLN A 50 5.49 21.76 -12.43
C GLN A 50 6.85 21.69 -11.73
N ILE A 51 6.91 21.09 -10.53
CA ILE A 51 8.17 20.87 -9.83
C ILE A 51 8.97 19.80 -10.61
N PRO A 52 10.19 20.10 -11.07
CA PRO A 52 11.03 19.11 -11.72
C PRO A 52 11.28 17.89 -10.83
N GLY A 53 11.30 16.70 -11.43
CA GLY A 53 11.54 15.43 -10.73
C GLY A 53 13.01 15.11 -10.49
N ASP A 54 13.92 16.08 -10.64
CA ASP A 54 15.35 15.87 -10.42
C ASP A 54 15.74 15.97 -8.93
N PRO A 55 16.91 15.43 -8.53
CA PRO A 55 17.36 15.45 -7.14
C PRO A 55 17.52 16.85 -6.53
N ASP A 56 17.79 17.89 -7.32
CA ASP A 56 18.00 19.25 -6.80
C ASP A 56 16.68 19.86 -6.31
N HIS A 57 15.56 19.43 -6.88
CA HIS A 57 14.20 19.85 -6.52
C HIS A 57 13.51 18.93 -5.50
N ALA A 58 14.20 17.88 -5.05
CA ALA A 58 13.68 17.00 -4.01
C ALA A 58 13.30 17.78 -2.73
N GLY A 59 12.16 17.42 -2.15
CA GLY A 59 11.63 18.05 -0.94
C GLY A 59 10.99 19.42 -1.16
N ILE A 60 10.90 19.93 -2.39
CA ILE A 60 10.12 21.14 -2.70
C ILE A 60 8.63 20.78 -2.73
N GLY A 61 7.82 21.66 -2.16
CA GLY A 61 6.36 21.51 -2.19
C GLY A 61 5.61 22.80 -1.88
N PHE A 62 4.30 22.65 -1.77
CA PHE A 62 3.36 23.71 -1.46
C PHE A 62 2.50 23.36 -0.25
N VAL A 63 2.15 24.40 0.51
CA VAL A 63 1.18 24.36 1.60
C VAL A 63 0.23 25.53 1.44
N ILE A 64 -1.04 25.36 1.80
CA ILE A 64 -1.97 26.49 1.84
C ILE A 64 -1.85 27.16 3.20
N ASP A 65 -1.55 28.45 3.20
CA ASP A 65 -1.52 29.24 4.42
C ASP A 65 -2.92 29.29 5.05
N PRO A 66 -3.07 28.95 6.34
CA PRO A 66 -4.39 28.88 6.97
C PRO A 66 -5.06 30.25 7.12
N ILE A 67 -4.28 31.35 7.12
CA ILE A 67 -4.80 32.70 7.33
C ILE A 67 -5.12 33.37 5.99
N THR A 68 -4.13 33.45 5.10
CA THR A 68 -4.21 34.16 3.82
C THR A 68 -4.81 33.31 2.70
N ARG A 69 -4.92 31.98 2.91
CA ARG A 69 -5.34 30.99 1.88
C ARG A 69 -4.46 30.98 0.63
N ALA A 70 -3.33 31.67 0.66
CA ALA A 70 -2.37 31.70 -0.42
C ALA A 70 -1.48 30.45 -0.41
N PRO A 71 -1.09 29.91 -1.57
CA PRO A 71 -0.12 28.84 -1.62
C PRO A 71 1.28 29.35 -1.30
N ILE A 72 1.93 28.73 -0.32
CA ILE A 72 3.30 29.00 0.10
C ILE A 72 4.18 27.86 -0.41
N ARG A 73 5.25 28.20 -1.13
CA ARG A 73 6.29 27.24 -1.54
C ARG A 73 7.29 27.06 -0.39
N PHE A 74 7.64 25.82 -0.10
CA PHE A 74 8.66 25.49 0.89
C PHE A 74 9.65 24.45 0.35
N ARG A 75 10.75 24.25 1.08
CA ARG A 75 11.69 23.15 0.88
C ARG A 75 11.87 22.41 2.19
N ALA A 76 11.55 21.13 2.22
CA ALA A 76 11.80 20.27 3.37
C ALA A 76 13.31 20.11 3.60
N GLY A 77 13.69 19.98 4.87
CA GLY A 77 15.04 19.55 5.21
C GLY A 77 15.28 18.12 4.71
N TRP A 78 16.46 17.87 4.16
CA TRP A 78 16.88 16.52 3.81
C TRP A 78 17.53 15.88 5.04
N THR A 79 17.10 14.67 5.37
CA THR A 79 17.65 13.88 6.47
C THR A 79 18.02 12.52 5.92
N ALA A 80 19.26 12.07 6.12
CA ALA A 80 19.69 10.76 5.66
C ALA A 80 19.15 9.66 6.57
N ASP A 81 19.00 8.45 6.01
CA ASP A 81 18.65 7.27 6.81
C ASP A 81 19.70 6.99 7.91
N ALA A 82 20.97 7.33 7.69
CA ALA A 82 22.02 7.22 8.69
C ALA A 82 21.76 8.11 9.92
N ASP A 83 21.31 9.35 9.70
CA ASP A 83 20.97 10.32 10.75
C ASP A 83 19.73 9.86 11.53
N ILE A 84 18.73 9.32 10.81
CA ILE A 84 17.53 8.71 11.42
C ILE A 84 17.94 7.52 12.31
N ASN A 85 18.80 6.64 11.81
CA ASN A 85 19.29 5.48 12.56
C ASN A 85 20.09 5.90 13.79
N GLU A 86 20.89 6.97 13.70
CA GLU A 86 21.58 7.53 14.86
C GLU A 86 20.58 8.07 15.90
N LEU A 87 19.58 8.83 15.46
CA LEU A 87 18.53 9.36 16.33
C LEU A 87 17.81 8.23 17.07
N VAL A 88 17.43 7.16 16.36
CA VAL A 88 16.79 5.99 16.96
C VAL A 88 17.70 5.36 18.01
N ARG A 89 18.98 5.08 17.69
CA ARG A 89 19.93 4.50 18.65
C ARG A 89 20.09 5.34 19.92
N ARG A 90 20.05 6.67 19.79
CA ARG A 90 20.24 7.59 20.91
C ARG A 90 18.99 7.76 21.77
N CYS A 91 17.81 7.71 21.17
CA CYS A 91 16.55 8.06 21.83
C CYS A 91 15.69 6.87 22.21
N THR A 92 15.95 5.68 21.67
CA THR A 92 15.32 4.45 22.14
C THR A 92 16.00 4.04 23.44
N PRO A 93 15.29 4.02 24.59
CA PRO A 93 15.81 3.44 25.81
C PRO A 93 16.25 2.02 25.47
N GLY A 94 17.44 1.61 25.93
CA GLY A 94 17.87 0.23 25.79
C GLY A 94 16.71 -0.65 26.20
N ARG A 95 16.21 -1.49 25.28
CA ARG A 95 15.47 -2.67 25.71
C ARG A 95 16.40 -3.30 26.73
N HIS A 96 15.96 -3.37 27.98
CA HIS A 96 16.69 -4.15 28.97
C HIS A 96 16.77 -5.55 28.38
N ASP A 97 17.89 -5.88 27.74
CA ASP A 97 18.26 -7.24 27.36
C ASP A 97 18.67 -7.99 28.65
N ASP A 98 17.84 -7.88 29.70
CA ASP A 98 17.94 -8.61 30.97
C ASP A 98 17.24 -9.98 30.85
N GLN A 99 17.28 -10.60 29.67
CA GLN A 99 16.95 -12.01 29.50
C GLN A 99 17.87 -12.65 28.45
N ALA A 100 19.17 -12.53 28.70
CA ALA A 100 20.12 -13.58 28.35
C ALA A 100 20.15 -14.60 29.50
N ASP A 101 19.13 -15.45 29.55
CA ASP A 101 19.00 -16.71 30.32
C ASP A 101 17.61 -17.26 29.93
N GLU A 102 17.41 -18.43 29.34
CA GLU A 102 18.17 -19.65 29.18
C GLU A 102 17.97 -20.19 27.74
N THR A 103 18.80 -21.14 27.36
CA THR A 103 18.72 -21.97 26.15
C THR A 103 17.29 -22.39 25.78
N ASP A 104 16.75 -21.80 24.72
CA ASP A 104 15.81 -22.51 23.85
C ASP A 104 16.58 -22.81 22.57
N GLU A 105 17.26 -23.96 22.58
CA GLU A 105 17.62 -24.61 21.33
C GLU A 105 16.30 -24.83 20.60
N ALA A 106 16.00 -23.98 19.62
CA ALA A 106 14.84 -24.15 18.78
C ALA A 106 14.91 -25.58 18.23
N GLU A 107 14.06 -26.45 18.75
CA GLU A 107 13.88 -27.79 18.23
C GLU A 107 13.56 -27.60 16.74
N VAL A 108 14.53 -27.96 15.91
CA VAL A 108 14.37 -27.97 14.46
C VAL A 108 13.39 -29.11 14.20
N ILE A 109 12.10 -28.81 14.21
CA ILE A 109 11.08 -29.76 13.80
C ILE A 109 11.28 -29.95 12.30
N ASP A 110 12.02 -31.00 11.94
CA ASP A 110 12.17 -31.41 10.55
C ASP A 110 10.79 -31.78 10.01
N MET A 111 10.32 -30.98 9.05
CA MET A 111 9.02 -31.20 8.43
C MET A 111 9.16 -32.45 7.56
N PRO A 112 8.47 -33.56 7.87
CA PRO A 112 8.61 -34.77 7.08
C PRO A 112 8.18 -34.49 5.63
N ALA A 113 8.92 -35.09 4.69
CA ALA A 113 8.58 -35.06 3.27
C ALA A 113 7.10 -35.42 3.07
N PRO A 114 6.43 -34.85 2.05
CA PRO A 114 4.98 -34.93 1.89
C PRO A 114 4.41 -36.36 1.80
N ASP A 115 5.24 -37.39 1.65
CA ASP A 115 4.88 -38.80 1.58
C ASP A 115 4.78 -39.50 2.95
N GLN A 116 5.22 -38.87 4.04
CA GLN A 116 5.25 -39.45 5.40
C GLN A 116 4.20 -38.88 6.36
N ARG A 117 3.23 -38.13 5.86
CA ARG A 117 2.07 -37.72 6.67
C ARG A 117 1.16 -38.93 6.88
N ASP A 118 1.07 -39.40 8.12
CA ASP A 118 0.17 -40.49 8.52
C ASP A 118 -1.26 -40.17 8.06
N PRO A 119 -1.92 -41.02 7.25
CA PRO A 119 -3.30 -40.79 6.88
C PRO A 119 -4.14 -40.98 8.14
N GLY A 120 -4.67 -39.87 8.68
CA GLY A 120 -5.54 -39.89 9.84
C GLY A 120 -6.66 -40.93 9.73
N PRO A 121 -7.23 -41.38 10.86
CA PRO A 121 -8.06 -42.57 10.92
C PRO A 121 -9.22 -42.50 9.93
N GLY A 122 -9.27 -43.51 9.06
CA GLY A 122 -10.21 -43.62 7.95
C GLY A 122 -11.65 -43.47 8.42
N ARG A 123 -12.33 -42.47 7.87
CA ARG A 123 -13.80 -42.42 7.90
C ARG A 123 -14.31 -43.40 6.85
N ASP A 124 -14.84 -44.52 7.33
CA ASP A 124 -15.56 -45.49 6.53
C ASP A 124 -16.81 -44.87 5.89
N GLN A 125 -17.22 -45.52 4.82
CA GLN A 125 -18.03 -45.08 3.70
C GLN A 125 -19.47 -44.72 4.05
N GLY A 126 -20.04 -43.83 3.23
CA GLY A 126 -21.48 -43.63 3.11
C GLY A 126 -21.81 -42.76 1.91
N SER A 127 -21.77 -43.37 0.72
CA SER A 127 -22.46 -43.00 -0.52
C SER A 127 -22.88 -41.54 -0.73
N ASP A 128 -22.45 -40.90 -1.82
CA ASP A 128 -23.25 -40.86 -3.05
C ASP A 128 -22.54 -40.02 -4.15
N ARG A 129 -22.66 -40.52 -5.38
CA ARG A 129 -22.46 -39.88 -6.70
C ARG A 129 -21.05 -39.53 -7.19
N ARG A 130 -20.53 -40.51 -7.94
CA ARG A 130 -20.06 -40.42 -9.34
C ARG A 130 -19.26 -39.17 -9.73
N ARG A 131 -17.95 -39.44 -9.82
CA ARG A 131 -16.97 -38.88 -10.73
C ARG A 131 -17.37 -39.10 -12.20
N THR A 132 -17.17 -38.08 -13.03
CA THR A 132 -16.64 -38.23 -14.40
C THR A 132 -15.94 -36.93 -14.79
N TYR A 133 -14.70 -37.05 -15.28
CA TYR A 133 -13.88 -35.99 -15.88
C TYR A 133 -13.58 -36.43 -17.32
N TYR A 134 -13.64 -35.48 -18.27
CA TYR A 134 -13.06 -35.43 -19.64
C TYR A 134 -13.41 -36.60 -20.60
N SER A 135 -13.53 -36.47 -21.92
CA SER A 135 -13.59 -35.38 -22.91
C SER A 135 -13.94 -36.03 -24.26
N ASP A 136 -14.07 -35.19 -25.29
CA ASP A 136 -13.80 -35.45 -26.71
C ASP A 136 -14.95 -35.77 -27.65
N ASP A 137 -14.86 -35.07 -28.80
CA ASP A 137 -15.33 -35.36 -30.16
C ASP A 137 -16.85 -35.40 -30.37
N GLU A 138 -17.46 -34.94 -31.46
CA GLU A 138 -17.09 -34.29 -32.72
C GLU A 138 -18.46 -33.92 -33.36
N ASP A 139 -18.42 -33.04 -34.37
CA ASP A 139 -19.34 -32.96 -35.51
C ASP A 139 -20.76 -32.33 -35.39
N ASP A 140 -20.93 -31.34 -36.28
CA ASP A 140 -22.01 -31.13 -37.25
C ASP A 140 -23.47 -31.35 -36.79
N ASP A 141 -24.29 -30.30 -36.84
CA ASP A 141 -24.97 -29.94 -38.09
C ASP A 141 -25.99 -28.80 -37.86
N GLU A 142 -26.21 -28.07 -38.94
CA GLU A 142 -27.15 -26.97 -39.12
C GLU A 142 -28.64 -27.29 -38.84
N VAL A 143 -29.44 -26.21 -38.94
CA VAL A 143 -30.88 -26.12 -39.24
C VAL A 143 -31.78 -26.32 -38.03
N GLY A 144 -32.69 -25.42 -37.65
CA GLY A 144 -33.34 -24.28 -38.30
C GLY A 144 -34.74 -24.15 -37.68
N GLU A 145 -35.30 -22.93 -37.72
CA GLU A 145 -36.74 -22.61 -37.55
C GLU A 145 -37.35 -22.92 -36.15
N GLU A 146 -38.34 -22.23 -35.58
CA GLU A 146 -39.39 -21.36 -36.08
C GLU A 146 -39.99 -20.60 -34.86
N SER A 147 -40.36 -19.33 -35.07
CA SER A 147 -41.48 -18.50 -34.54
C SER A 147 -41.96 -18.63 -33.08
N ALA A 148 -42.43 -17.56 -32.42
CA ALA A 148 -43.24 -16.45 -32.93
C ALA A 148 -43.08 -15.17 -32.09
#